data_AF-A0A321LM23-F1
#
_entry.id   AF-A0A321LM23-F1
#
_cell.length_a   1.000
_cell.length_b   1.000
_cell.length_c   1.000
_cell.angle_alpha   90.00
_cell.angle_beta   90.00
_cell.angle_gamma   90.00
#
_symmetry.space_group_name_H-M   'P 1'
#
loop_
_entity.id
_entity.type
_entity.pdbx_description
1 polymer ?
#
loop_
_entity_poly.entity_id
_entity_poly.type
_entity_poly.pdbx_seq_one_letter_code
_entity_poly.pdbx_strand_id
1 'polypeptide(L)'
;MLTDPSERTKVFISYSHRNREWLARLRVHLKPLEQEYEFDFWDDTKIVAGSKWREEIGKALRSAKAAVLLVSADFLASDFIVTEELPVLLRAAEEDGAIILPLILSPSRFLMTKGVNRFQALNDPSKPLISLTTAEQEAVFVKLTEVIEISLASANDTSRDILRREIGSQTTDNKEGVIMPMPQAYSTPDRTRRPITFRSAALVVLIAALAILTAAYWLFRDRSNIPNNAVSVLAAPTPNINVLDAGLKSDDPHFDNTPKFNELLNRIGQVRTLYFPSGAYYFNTRPNVITTGLVIIGDGVNSTSFIRNYTAINYDEALIHTQRTITIERVGILAAAGTSHGGAIRLQGQFASSSELRSLYITGQTGGTFDIPLRLDSNDNIGIRGCRLENVKLFAATVHLAWFFNVRGLTATDFDAYPAGGTKNHVTVQGLNPAVRSENVQIRTSHLVTLYVYVSNNISIESPGTEVLPDRLSKGITSNGKTLQ
;
A
#
# COMPACT_ATOMS: atom_id res chain seq x y z
N MET A 1 8.15 -12.15 -33.85
CA MET A 1 9.61 -12.16 -33.68
C MET A 1 9.89 -12.93 -32.41
N LEU A 2 10.46 -14.13 -32.55
CA LEU A 2 10.97 -14.92 -31.42
C LEU A 2 12.27 -14.23 -30.98
N THR A 3 12.35 -13.78 -29.73
CA THR A 3 13.59 -13.24 -29.16
C THR A 3 14.56 -14.39 -28.93
N ASP A 4 15.80 -14.24 -29.41
CA ASP A 4 16.87 -15.22 -29.23
C ASP A 4 17.12 -15.44 -27.71
N PRO A 5 17.21 -16.69 -27.22
CA PRO A 5 17.55 -16.99 -25.82
C PRO A 5 18.81 -16.28 -25.28
N SER A 6 19.70 -15.81 -26.16
CA SER A 6 20.90 -15.01 -25.80
C SER A 6 20.61 -13.54 -25.49
N GLU A 7 19.43 -13.00 -25.84
CA GLU A 7 19.06 -11.58 -25.59
C GLU A 7 18.25 -11.36 -24.31
N ARG A 8 17.86 -12.44 -23.60
CA ARG A 8 17.13 -12.35 -22.33
C ARG A 8 18.08 -11.89 -21.23
N THR A 9 17.90 -10.66 -20.77
CA THR A 9 18.73 -10.08 -19.71
C THR A 9 17.99 -9.91 -18.39
N LYS A 10 16.64 -9.90 -18.35
CA LYS A 10 15.89 -9.46 -17.15
C LYS A 10 15.66 -10.56 -16.12
N VAL A 11 15.36 -10.14 -14.88
CA VAL A 11 14.80 -11.04 -13.86
C VAL A 11 13.41 -10.57 -13.49
N PHE A 12 12.41 -11.40 -13.75
CA PHE A 12 11.02 -11.14 -13.41
C PHE A 12 10.72 -11.59 -11.98
N ILE A 13 10.03 -10.79 -11.18
CA ILE A 13 9.59 -11.16 -9.83
C ILE A 13 8.08 -11.02 -9.72
N SER A 14 7.40 -12.13 -9.46
CA SER A 14 5.97 -12.19 -9.17
C SER A 14 5.74 -12.42 -7.68
N TYR A 15 4.85 -11.65 -7.08
CA TYR A 15 4.58 -11.70 -5.65
C TYR A 15 3.17 -11.17 -5.37
N SER A 16 2.60 -11.51 -4.21
CA SER A 16 1.41 -10.81 -3.73
C SER A 16 1.83 -9.49 -3.10
N HIS A 17 1.09 -8.40 -3.35
CA HIS A 17 1.33 -7.13 -2.66
C HIS A 17 1.29 -7.23 -1.13
N ARG A 18 0.67 -8.27 -0.56
CA ARG A 18 0.70 -8.56 0.88
C ARG A 18 2.05 -9.09 1.38
N ASN A 19 2.98 -9.40 0.47
CA ASN A 19 4.32 -9.90 0.75
C ASN A 19 5.41 -8.91 0.29
N ARG A 20 5.11 -7.60 0.22
CA ARG A 20 6.07 -6.55 -0.16
C ARG A 20 7.33 -6.50 0.70
N GLU A 21 7.23 -6.85 1.97
CA GLU A 21 8.38 -6.96 2.88
C GLU A 21 9.42 -7.99 2.40
N TRP A 22 8.94 -9.14 1.88
CA TRP A 22 9.80 -10.20 1.33
C TRP A 22 10.44 -9.76 0.02
N LEU A 23 9.69 -9.07 -0.85
CA LEU A 23 10.24 -8.45 -2.05
C LEU A 23 11.31 -7.41 -1.70
N ALA A 24 11.04 -6.52 -0.75
CA ALA A 24 11.97 -5.48 -0.32
C ALA A 24 13.27 -6.11 0.22
N ARG A 25 13.16 -7.20 0.99
CA ARG A 25 14.35 -7.90 1.50
C ARG A 25 15.11 -8.60 0.38
N LEU A 26 14.43 -9.30 -0.52
CA LEU A 26 15.04 -9.97 -1.67
C LEU A 26 15.77 -8.97 -2.59
N ARG A 27 15.20 -7.78 -2.82
CA ARG A 27 15.86 -6.71 -3.60
C ARG A 27 17.21 -6.29 -3.02
N VAL A 28 17.37 -6.31 -1.69
CA VAL A 28 18.67 -6.01 -1.05
C VAL A 28 19.72 -7.05 -1.42
N HIS A 29 19.36 -8.32 -1.48
CA HIS A 29 20.26 -9.42 -1.88
C HIS A 29 20.58 -9.41 -3.38
N LEU A 30 19.64 -8.97 -4.19
CA LEU A 30 19.78 -8.95 -5.64
C LEU A 30 20.58 -7.74 -6.17
N LYS A 31 20.68 -6.67 -5.39
CA LYS A 31 21.36 -5.42 -5.78
C LYS A 31 22.82 -5.59 -6.24
N PRO A 32 23.67 -6.44 -5.62
CA PRO A 32 25.02 -6.70 -6.12
C PRO A 32 25.03 -7.28 -7.54
N LEU A 33 24.10 -8.20 -7.84
CA LEU A 33 24.00 -8.82 -9.16
C LEU A 33 23.56 -7.81 -10.23
N GLU A 34 22.68 -6.86 -9.88
CA GLU A 34 22.26 -5.74 -10.75
C GLU A 34 23.47 -4.98 -11.31
N GLN A 35 24.45 -4.74 -10.43
CA GLN A 35 25.65 -3.97 -10.74
C GLN A 35 26.67 -4.78 -11.55
N GLU A 36 26.74 -6.09 -11.33
CA GLU A 36 27.74 -6.97 -11.93
C GLU A 36 27.34 -7.48 -13.32
N TYR A 37 26.04 -7.72 -13.55
CA TYR A 37 25.54 -8.34 -14.78
C TYR A 37 24.64 -7.41 -15.63
N GLU A 38 24.57 -6.11 -15.30
CA GLU A 38 23.81 -5.06 -16.00
C GLU A 38 22.37 -5.46 -16.38
N PHE A 39 21.62 -6.07 -15.45
CA PHE A 39 20.25 -6.48 -15.72
C PHE A 39 19.20 -5.70 -14.92
N ASP A 40 18.01 -5.64 -15.50
CA ASP A 40 16.85 -4.93 -14.97
C ASP A 40 15.90 -5.91 -14.26
N PHE A 41 15.62 -5.70 -12.98
CA PHE A 41 14.56 -6.43 -12.27
C PHE A 41 13.21 -5.93 -12.72
N TRP A 42 12.37 -6.80 -13.25
CA TRP A 42 11.00 -6.44 -13.58
C TRP A 42 10.05 -6.98 -12.51
N ASP A 43 9.24 -6.09 -11.94
CA ASP A 43 8.09 -6.46 -11.12
C ASP A 43 6.92 -5.54 -11.46
N ASP A 44 5.74 -5.87 -10.93
CA ASP A 44 4.49 -5.18 -11.23
C ASP A 44 4.51 -3.67 -10.93
N THR A 45 5.43 -3.17 -10.10
CA THR A 45 5.62 -1.73 -9.88
C THR A 45 6.15 -0.99 -11.10
N LYS A 46 6.67 -1.70 -12.11
CA LYS A 46 7.17 -1.15 -13.39
C LYS A 46 6.11 -1.12 -14.50
N ILE A 47 4.89 -1.63 -14.24
CA ILE A 47 3.78 -1.51 -15.19
C ILE A 47 3.29 -0.05 -15.17
N VAL A 48 3.47 0.66 -16.28
CA VAL A 48 2.97 2.04 -16.43
C VAL A 48 1.44 2.04 -16.44
N ALA A 49 0.84 2.95 -15.67
CA ALA A 49 -0.60 3.11 -15.61
C ALA A 49 -1.19 3.38 -17.01
N GLY A 50 -2.16 2.56 -17.42
CA GLY A 50 -2.79 2.62 -18.75
C GLY A 50 -2.25 1.61 -19.77
N SER A 51 -1.14 0.91 -19.47
CA SER A 51 -0.69 -0.20 -20.30
C SER A 51 -1.56 -1.44 -20.11
N LYS A 52 -1.72 -2.24 -21.17
CA LYS A 52 -2.41 -3.53 -21.08
C LYS A 52 -1.56 -4.48 -20.22
N TRP A 53 -1.90 -4.60 -18.95
CA TRP A 53 -1.11 -5.29 -17.93
C TRP A 53 -0.65 -6.70 -18.35
N ARG A 54 -1.54 -7.48 -18.99
CA ARG A 54 -1.25 -8.82 -19.52
C ARG A 54 -0.20 -8.80 -20.63
N GLU A 55 -0.23 -7.79 -21.50
CA GLU A 55 0.79 -7.61 -22.53
C GLU A 55 2.13 -7.21 -21.91
N GLU A 56 2.14 -6.37 -20.88
CA GLU A 56 3.36 -5.94 -20.18
C GLU A 56 4.01 -7.07 -19.38
N ILE A 57 3.23 -7.87 -18.63
CA ILE A 57 3.74 -9.07 -17.97
C ILE A 57 4.26 -10.07 -19.01
N GLY A 58 3.53 -10.25 -20.12
CA GLY A 58 4.00 -11.08 -21.23
C GLY A 58 5.32 -10.58 -21.83
N LYS A 59 5.50 -9.26 -22.00
CA LYS A 59 6.75 -8.65 -22.48
C LYS A 59 7.89 -8.84 -21.47
N ALA A 60 7.60 -8.65 -20.18
CA ALA A 60 8.57 -8.85 -19.11
C ALA A 60 9.04 -10.31 -19.05
N LEU A 61 8.11 -11.25 -19.08
CA LEU A 61 8.42 -12.68 -19.09
C LEU A 61 9.16 -13.12 -20.38
N ARG A 62 8.88 -12.51 -21.54
CA ARG A 62 9.64 -12.76 -22.77
C ARG A 62 11.07 -12.21 -22.75
N SER A 63 11.34 -11.18 -21.96
CA SER A 63 12.69 -10.62 -21.81
C SER A 63 13.43 -11.16 -20.58
N ALA A 64 12.75 -11.94 -19.73
CA ALA A 64 13.31 -12.48 -18.51
C ALA A 64 14.13 -13.75 -18.76
N LYS A 65 15.34 -13.81 -18.21
CA LYS A 65 16.17 -15.01 -18.11
C LYS A 65 15.79 -15.87 -16.91
N ALA A 66 15.33 -15.22 -15.83
CA ALA A 66 14.80 -15.90 -14.66
C ALA A 66 13.49 -15.25 -14.20
N ALA A 67 12.55 -16.05 -13.72
CA ALA A 67 11.29 -15.62 -13.14
C ALA A 67 11.16 -16.17 -11.70
N VAL A 68 11.24 -15.30 -10.71
CA VAL A 68 11.09 -15.63 -9.29
C VAL A 68 9.63 -15.48 -8.88
N LEU A 69 9.04 -16.51 -8.25
CA LEU A 69 7.67 -16.46 -7.72
C LEU A 69 7.73 -16.49 -6.19
N LEU A 70 7.30 -15.43 -5.53
CA LEU A 70 7.18 -15.36 -4.08
C LEU A 70 5.84 -15.97 -3.64
N VAL A 71 5.85 -17.28 -3.37
CA VAL A 71 4.64 -18.07 -3.16
C VAL A 71 4.18 -18.05 -1.70
N SER A 72 2.98 -17.53 -1.49
CA SER A 72 2.23 -17.56 -0.24
C SER A 72 0.78 -17.98 -0.50
N ALA A 73 -0.02 -18.19 0.55
CA ALA A 73 -1.46 -18.36 0.39
C ALA A 73 -2.10 -17.16 -0.34
N ASP A 74 -1.65 -15.94 -0.05
CA ASP A 74 -2.14 -14.71 -0.71
C ASP A 74 -1.72 -14.62 -2.18
N PHE A 75 -0.54 -15.12 -2.54
CA PHE A 75 -0.10 -15.21 -3.93
C PHE A 75 -0.98 -16.19 -4.72
N LEU A 76 -1.18 -17.41 -4.18
CA LEU A 76 -1.98 -18.45 -4.83
C LEU A 76 -3.47 -18.09 -4.91
N ALA A 77 -3.97 -17.24 -4.02
CA ALA A 77 -5.34 -16.74 -4.02
C ALA A 77 -5.56 -15.53 -4.94
N SER A 78 -4.51 -14.98 -5.56
CA SER A 78 -4.66 -13.88 -6.50
C SER A 78 -5.31 -14.33 -7.80
N ASP A 79 -6.19 -13.50 -8.36
CA ASP A 79 -6.94 -13.82 -9.58
C ASP A 79 -6.02 -14.16 -10.75
N PHE A 80 -4.81 -13.58 -10.80
CA PHE A 80 -3.80 -13.87 -11.81
C PHE A 80 -3.29 -15.32 -11.79
N ILE A 81 -3.28 -15.97 -10.63
CA ILE A 81 -2.94 -17.40 -10.48
C ILE A 81 -4.19 -18.27 -10.64
N VAL A 82 -5.31 -17.85 -10.06
CA VAL A 82 -6.56 -18.61 -10.01
C VAL A 82 -7.21 -18.75 -11.39
N THR A 83 -7.09 -17.75 -12.27
CA THR A 83 -7.66 -17.74 -13.64
C THR A 83 -6.80 -18.44 -14.69
N GLU A 84 -5.76 -19.18 -14.28
CA GLU A 84 -4.79 -19.88 -15.14
C GLU A 84 -3.96 -18.98 -16.11
N GLU A 85 -4.03 -17.65 -15.99
CA GLU A 85 -3.28 -16.74 -16.86
C GLU A 85 -1.76 -16.77 -16.61
N LEU A 86 -1.30 -16.68 -15.35
CA LEU A 86 0.14 -16.75 -15.06
C LEU A 86 0.76 -18.10 -15.45
N PRO A 87 0.15 -19.27 -15.12
CA PRO A 87 0.68 -20.56 -15.54
C PRO A 87 0.94 -20.68 -17.06
N VAL A 88 0.07 -20.10 -17.90
CA VAL A 88 0.26 -20.08 -19.36
C VAL A 88 1.46 -19.23 -19.75
N LEU A 89 1.61 -18.05 -19.15
CA LEU A 89 2.73 -17.15 -19.43
C LEU A 89 4.07 -17.71 -18.92
N LEU A 90 4.07 -18.38 -17.76
CA LEU A 90 5.27 -19.03 -17.22
C LEU A 90 5.72 -20.21 -18.08
N ARG A 91 4.78 -21.01 -18.61
CA ARG A 91 5.11 -22.09 -19.56
C ARG A 91 5.74 -21.52 -20.82
N ALA A 92 5.15 -20.49 -21.41
CA ALA A 92 5.72 -19.86 -22.60
C ALA A 92 7.12 -19.29 -22.33
N ALA A 93 7.33 -18.67 -21.16
CA ALA A 93 8.65 -18.17 -20.77
C ALA A 93 9.68 -19.31 -20.58
N GLU A 94 9.28 -20.43 -19.96
CA GLU A 94 10.11 -21.63 -19.79
C GLU A 94 10.49 -22.26 -21.14
N GLU A 95 9.52 -22.43 -22.04
CA GLU A 95 9.74 -22.93 -23.41
C GLU A 95 10.69 -22.02 -24.20
N ASP A 96 10.62 -20.72 -23.97
CA ASP A 96 11.51 -19.74 -24.58
C ASP A 96 12.85 -19.54 -23.81
N GLY A 97 13.15 -20.40 -22.82
CA GLY A 97 14.45 -20.49 -22.15
C GLY A 97 14.62 -19.68 -20.86
N ALA A 98 13.55 -19.22 -20.24
CA ALA A 98 13.59 -18.63 -18.89
C ALA A 98 13.54 -19.71 -17.80
N ILE A 99 14.34 -19.57 -16.74
CA ILE A 99 14.21 -20.44 -15.57
C ILE A 99 13.12 -19.93 -14.62
N ILE A 100 12.26 -20.82 -14.12
CA ILE A 100 11.16 -20.46 -13.21
C ILE A 100 11.51 -20.93 -11.79
N LEU A 101 11.53 -20.00 -10.83
CA LEU A 101 12.01 -20.21 -9.46
C LEU A 101 10.93 -19.86 -8.42
N PRO A 102 10.08 -20.82 -8.03
CA PRO A 102 9.20 -20.65 -6.88
C PRO A 102 9.98 -20.60 -5.57
N LEU A 103 9.74 -19.57 -4.76
CA LEU A 103 10.23 -19.40 -3.40
C LEU A 103 9.04 -19.41 -2.43
N ILE A 104 8.96 -20.43 -1.57
CA ILE A 104 7.81 -20.62 -0.67
C ILE A 104 7.98 -19.75 0.58
N LEU A 105 7.22 -18.67 0.66
CA LEU A 105 7.25 -17.70 1.75
C LEU A 105 6.51 -18.17 3.00
N SER A 106 5.31 -18.74 2.83
CA SER A 106 4.44 -19.16 3.92
C SER A 106 3.71 -20.47 3.60
N PRO A 107 3.19 -21.20 4.61
CA PRO A 107 2.38 -22.39 4.38
C PRO A 107 1.27 -22.10 3.38
N SER A 108 1.21 -22.89 2.31
CA SER A 108 0.29 -22.66 1.20
C SER A 108 -0.06 -23.97 0.50
N ARG A 109 -1.08 -23.95 -0.35
CA ARG A 109 -1.49 -25.11 -1.15
C ARG A 109 -0.61 -25.33 -2.38
N PHE A 110 0.61 -24.77 -2.43
CA PHE A 110 1.51 -24.78 -3.60
C PHE A 110 1.56 -26.15 -4.31
N LEU A 111 1.85 -27.24 -3.58
CA LEU A 111 1.95 -28.59 -4.15
C LEU A 111 0.65 -29.07 -4.84
N MET A 112 -0.50 -28.55 -4.40
CA MET A 112 -1.83 -28.92 -4.87
C MET A 112 -2.39 -27.92 -5.91
N THR A 113 -1.73 -26.79 -6.13
CA THR A 113 -2.18 -25.77 -7.09
C THR A 113 -1.65 -26.09 -8.49
N LYS A 114 -2.55 -26.55 -9.36
CA LYS A 114 -2.24 -26.85 -10.76
C LYS A 114 -1.62 -25.64 -11.46
N GLY A 115 -0.70 -25.89 -12.38
CA GLY A 115 -0.04 -24.84 -13.15
C GLY A 115 1.29 -24.44 -12.51
N VAL A 116 1.28 -23.95 -11.27
CA VAL A 116 2.51 -23.52 -10.57
C VAL A 116 3.27 -24.67 -9.91
N ASN A 117 2.60 -25.75 -9.50
CA ASN A 117 3.21 -26.90 -8.82
C ASN A 117 4.14 -27.76 -9.70
N ARG A 118 4.22 -27.48 -11.00
CA ARG A 118 5.13 -28.17 -11.92
C ARG A 118 6.57 -27.69 -11.79
N PHE A 119 6.75 -26.46 -11.32
CA PHE A 119 8.07 -25.85 -11.16
C PHE A 119 8.63 -26.28 -9.82
N GLN A 120 9.89 -26.71 -9.79
CA GLN A 120 10.53 -27.12 -8.55
C GLN A 120 10.80 -25.90 -7.67
N ALA A 121 10.28 -25.91 -6.44
CA ALA A 121 10.55 -24.85 -5.48
C ALA A 121 12.02 -24.82 -5.03
N LEU A 122 12.56 -23.63 -4.82
CA LEU A 122 13.95 -23.40 -4.39
C LEU A 122 14.21 -23.92 -2.96
N ASN A 123 13.23 -23.72 -2.08
CA ASN A 123 13.19 -24.24 -0.72
C ASN A 123 12.15 -25.35 -0.59
N ASP A 124 12.33 -26.21 0.40
CA ASP A 124 11.37 -27.25 0.75
C ASP A 124 10.02 -26.62 1.10
N PRO A 125 8.92 -26.93 0.38
CA PRO A 125 7.60 -26.37 0.67
C PRO A 125 7.09 -26.68 2.09
N SER A 126 7.62 -27.70 2.77
CA SER A 126 7.33 -27.99 4.18
C SER A 126 8.08 -27.06 5.15
N LYS A 127 9.09 -26.34 4.68
CA LYS A 127 9.89 -25.35 5.42
C LYS A 127 9.84 -23.98 4.72
N PRO A 128 8.68 -23.31 4.74
CA PRO A 128 8.53 -21.97 4.16
C PRO A 128 9.40 -20.94 4.89
N LEU A 129 9.77 -19.84 4.24
CA LEU A 129 10.66 -18.82 4.83
C LEU A 129 10.18 -18.30 6.18
N ILE A 130 8.87 -18.08 6.35
CA ILE A 130 8.30 -17.58 7.61
C ILE A 130 8.52 -18.55 8.80
N SER A 131 8.79 -19.82 8.54
CA SER A 131 9.08 -20.83 9.57
C SER A 131 10.56 -20.89 9.97
N LEU A 132 11.43 -20.23 9.21
CA LEU A 132 12.88 -20.22 9.43
C LEU A 132 13.28 -19.05 10.33
N THR A 133 14.42 -19.19 11.02
CA THR A 133 15.05 -18.06 11.70
C THR A 133 15.51 -17.01 10.69
N THR A 134 15.70 -15.75 11.12
CA THR A 134 16.17 -14.70 10.22
C THR A 134 17.46 -15.09 9.51
N ALA A 135 18.46 -15.66 10.20
CA ALA A 135 19.72 -16.07 9.58
C ALA A 135 19.52 -17.13 8.47
N GLU A 136 18.62 -18.07 8.66
CA GLU A 136 18.29 -19.09 7.66
C GLU A 136 17.52 -18.50 6.47
N GLN A 137 16.63 -17.53 6.69
CA GLN A 137 15.95 -16.81 5.61
C GLN A 137 16.97 -16.08 4.72
N GLU A 138 17.94 -15.39 5.32
CA GLU A 138 19.04 -14.73 4.61
C GLU A 138 19.84 -15.73 3.75
N ALA A 139 20.16 -16.90 4.30
CA ALA A 139 20.87 -17.95 3.56
C ALA A 139 20.06 -18.46 2.35
N VAL A 140 18.73 -18.57 2.47
CA VAL A 140 17.87 -18.95 1.34
C VAL A 140 17.84 -17.86 0.27
N PHE A 141 17.87 -16.58 0.65
CA PHE A 141 17.98 -15.49 -0.32
C PHE A 141 19.33 -15.51 -1.07
N VAL A 142 20.45 -15.77 -0.38
CA VAL A 142 21.75 -15.94 -1.03
C VAL A 142 21.74 -17.12 -2.00
N LYS A 143 21.14 -18.26 -1.61
CA LYS A 143 20.98 -19.40 -2.52
C LYS A 143 20.16 -19.02 -3.77
N LEU A 144 19.11 -18.22 -3.61
CA LEU A 144 18.33 -17.74 -4.75
C LEU A 144 19.18 -16.88 -5.70
N THR A 145 20.01 -15.99 -5.15
CA THR A 145 20.89 -15.15 -5.96
C THR A 145 21.93 -15.96 -6.73
N GLU A 146 22.53 -16.98 -6.12
CA GLU A 146 23.49 -17.89 -6.78
C GLU A 146 22.84 -18.61 -7.98
N VAL A 147 21.61 -19.09 -7.84
CA VAL A 147 20.88 -19.77 -8.94
C VAL A 147 20.58 -18.81 -10.09
N ILE A 148 20.21 -17.56 -9.77
CA ILE A 148 19.99 -16.51 -10.78
C ILE A 148 21.31 -16.21 -11.49
N GLU A 149 22.40 -16.05 -10.75
CA GLU A 149 23.74 -15.76 -11.28
C GLU A 149 24.21 -16.81 -12.29
N ILE A 150 24.12 -18.10 -11.95
CA ILE A 150 24.47 -19.21 -12.85
C ILE A 150 23.67 -19.14 -14.16
N SER A 151 22.40 -18.76 -14.06
CA SER A 151 21.50 -18.66 -15.21
C SER A 151 21.79 -17.45 -16.10
N LEU A 152 22.38 -16.39 -15.53
CA LEU A 152 22.86 -15.23 -16.26
C LEU A 152 24.25 -15.48 -16.87
N ALA A 153 25.16 -16.12 -16.13
CA ALA A 153 26.52 -16.42 -16.57
C ALA A 153 26.57 -17.39 -17.77
N SER A 154 25.70 -18.39 -17.79
CA SER A 154 25.57 -19.35 -18.90
C SER A 154 25.15 -18.71 -20.23
N ALA A 155 24.55 -17.51 -20.22
CA ALA A 155 24.26 -16.73 -21.44
C ALA A 155 25.49 -15.93 -21.93
N ASN A 156 26.27 -15.39 -20.98
CA ASN A 156 27.46 -14.60 -21.30
C ASN A 156 28.67 -15.46 -21.73
N ASP A 157 28.70 -16.75 -21.40
CA ASP A 157 29.80 -17.63 -21.82
C ASP A 157 29.79 -17.91 -23.34
N THR A 158 28.62 -17.86 -24.00
CA THR A 158 28.56 -17.98 -25.48
C THR A 158 29.21 -16.76 -26.16
N SER A 159 28.95 -15.56 -25.63
CA SER A 159 29.57 -14.31 -26.09
C SER A 159 31.04 -14.20 -25.71
N ARG A 160 31.43 -14.73 -24.53
CA ARG A 160 32.83 -14.79 -24.07
C ARG A 160 33.65 -15.86 -24.79
N ASP A 161 33.06 -16.94 -25.29
CA ASP A 161 33.75 -17.91 -26.15
C ASP A 161 33.94 -17.40 -27.58
N ILE A 162 33.01 -16.58 -28.08
CA ILE A 162 33.17 -15.85 -29.36
C ILE A 162 34.26 -14.76 -29.20
N LEU A 163 34.20 -13.95 -28.13
CA LEU A 163 35.24 -12.98 -27.81
C LEU A 163 36.58 -13.64 -27.47
N ARG A 164 36.63 -14.83 -26.83
CA ARG A 164 37.87 -15.59 -26.59
C ARG A 164 38.43 -16.21 -27.87
N ARG A 165 37.60 -16.52 -28.87
CA ARG A 165 38.08 -16.92 -30.21
C ARG A 165 38.65 -15.74 -31.00
N GLU A 166 38.11 -14.54 -30.83
CA GLU A 166 38.62 -13.34 -31.50
C GLU A 166 39.80 -12.66 -30.76
N ILE A 167 39.87 -12.78 -29.43
CA ILE A 167 40.96 -12.22 -28.60
C ILE A 167 42.06 -13.26 -28.32
N GLY A 168 41.78 -14.56 -28.51
CA GLY A 168 42.71 -15.68 -28.27
C GLY A 168 43.88 -15.81 -29.24
N SER A 169 44.20 -14.79 -30.05
CA SER A 169 45.47 -14.76 -30.80
C SER A 169 46.61 -13.99 -30.11
N GLN A 170 46.38 -13.45 -28.91
CA GLN A 170 47.45 -12.77 -28.17
C GLN A 170 47.37 -13.04 -26.66
N THR A 171 48.51 -13.53 -26.13
CA THR A 171 49.02 -13.44 -24.74
C THR A 171 48.58 -14.47 -23.68
N THR A 172 49.54 -15.36 -23.37
CA THR A 172 49.73 -16.18 -22.16
C THR A 172 50.55 -15.43 -21.09
N ASP A 173 50.53 -15.99 -19.86
CA ASP A 173 51.30 -15.68 -18.63
C ASP A 173 50.72 -14.54 -17.75
N ASN A 174 50.39 -14.72 -16.46
CA ASN A 174 51.19 -15.35 -15.40
C ASN A 174 50.36 -15.57 -14.11
N LYS A 175 50.86 -16.45 -13.24
CA LYS A 175 50.32 -16.85 -11.92
C LYS A 175 50.96 -16.07 -10.77
N GLU A 176 50.26 -16.09 -9.61
CA GLU A 176 50.70 -16.07 -8.17
C GLU A 176 49.68 -15.23 -7.37
N GLY A 177 49.17 -15.55 -6.17
CA GLY A 177 49.52 -16.46 -5.09
C GLY A 177 49.39 -15.70 -3.75
N VAL A 178 48.93 -16.38 -2.66
CA VAL A 178 49.20 -16.15 -1.21
C VAL A 178 47.95 -16.17 -0.29
N ILE A 179 48.06 -16.98 0.79
CA ILE A 179 47.09 -17.28 1.86
C ILE A 179 47.69 -16.86 3.22
N MET A 180 46.81 -16.58 4.22
CA MET A 180 46.90 -16.81 5.69
C MET A 180 46.94 -15.53 6.58
N PRO A 181 46.57 -15.56 7.89
CA PRO A 181 45.35 -16.07 8.55
C PRO A 181 44.83 -15.13 9.69
N MET A 182 43.74 -15.54 10.39
CA MET A 182 43.09 -14.88 11.55
C MET A 182 43.87 -14.94 12.89
N PRO A 183 43.56 -14.07 13.88
CA PRO A 183 43.92 -14.27 15.30
C PRO A 183 42.73 -14.57 16.25
N GLN A 184 43.05 -15.30 17.33
CA GLN A 184 42.19 -15.76 18.45
C GLN A 184 42.04 -14.75 19.61
N ALA A 185 41.07 -15.06 20.48
CA ALA A 185 40.53 -14.34 21.65
C ALA A 185 41.43 -14.25 22.91
N TYR A 186 41.13 -13.30 23.81
CA TYR A 186 41.49 -13.35 25.24
C TYR A 186 40.52 -12.60 26.19
N SER A 187 40.10 -13.34 27.23
CA SER A 187 39.69 -13.09 28.65
C SER A 187 39.19 -11.74 29.23
N THR A 188 38.19 -11.89 30.11
CA THR A 188 37.59 -10.96 31.10
C THR A 188 38.47 -10.60 32.31
N PRO A 189 38.09 -9.53 33.07
CA PRO A 189 37.93 -9.71 34.53
C PRO A 189 36.67 -9.07 35.16
N ASP A 190 36.22 -9.69 36.24
CA ASP A 190 35.16 -9.30 37.19
C ASP A 190 35.64 -8.26 38.23
N ARG A 191 34.73 -7.37 38.68
CA ARG A 191 34.75 -6.73 40.02
C ARG A 191 33.44 -6.00 40.36
N THR A 192 32.58 -6.68 41.12
CA THR A 192 31.79 -6.24 42.30
C THR A 192 31.37 -4.76 42.49
N ARG A 193 30.05 -4.49 42.64
CA ARG A 193 29.49 -3.39 43.49
C ARG A 193 28.13 -3.77 44.14
N ARG A 194 27.88 -3.17 45.32
CA ARG A 194 26.85 -3.43 46.36
C ARG A 194 25.42 -2.96 45.98
N PRO A 195 24.34 -3.42 46.66
CA PRO A 195 22.95 -3.08 46.30
C PRO A 195 22.46 -1.77 46.93
N ILE A 196 21.61 -1.04 46.19
CA ILE A 196 20.86 0.14 46.64
C ILE A 196 19.38 -0.25 46.77
N THR A 197 18.77 0.05 47.91
CA THR A 197 17.38 -0.29 48.27
C THR A 197 16.34 0.64 47.62
N PHE A 198 15.37 0.07 46.90
CA PHE A 198 14.20 0.77 46.35
C PHE A 198 12.99 0.64 47.30
N ARG A 199 12.65 1.71 48.02
CA ARG A 199 11.38 1.86 48.76
C ARG A 199 10.61 3.05 48.22
N SER A 200 10.00 2.90 47.04
CA SER A 200 9.06 3.92 46.50
C SER A 200 8.23 3.44 45.30
N ALA A 201 8.60 2.34 44.62
CA ALA A 201 7.83 1.82 43.49
C ALA A 201 6.55 1.07 43.88
N ALA A 202 6.53 0.40 45.04
CA ALA A 202 5.39 -0.44 45.45
C ALA A 202 4.12 0.38 45.79
N LEU A 203 4.27 1.62 46.24
CA LEU A 203 3.13 2.47 46.62
C LEU A 203 2.38 3.00 45.38
N VAL A 204 3.09 3.28 44.29
CA VAL A 204 2.49 3.77 43.04
C VAL A 204 1.68 2.67 42.34
N VAL A 205 2.17 1.43 42.38
CA VAL A 205 1.45 0.28 41.82
C VAL A 205 0.17 -0.03 42.60
N LEU A 206 0.18 0.14 43.92
CA LEU A 206 -0.99 -0.10 44.77
C LEU A 206 -2.12 0.92 44.53
N ILE A 207 -1.77 2.19 44.31
CA ILE A 207 -2.75 3.25 44.02
C ILE A 207 -3.40 3.03 42.64
N ALA A 208 -2.61 2.63 41.64
CA ALA A 208 -3.13 2.31 40.30
C ALA A 208 -4.10 1.11 40.32
N ALA A 209 -3.77 0.06 41.08
CA ALA A 209 -4.63 -1.12 41.23
C ALA A 209 -5.98 -0.78 41.91
N LEU A 210 -5.97 0.11 42.92
CA LEU A 210 -7.17 0.52 43.63
C LEU A 210 -8.11 1.38 42.77
N ALA A 211 -7.55 2.22 41.88
CA ALA A 211 -8.31 3.01 40.91
C ALA A 211 -8.99 2.12 39.85
N ILE A 212 -8.32 1.06 39.39
CA ILE A 212 -8.88 0.10 38.44
C ILE A 212 -10.01 -0.71 39.08
N LEU A 213 -9.84 -1.13 40.35
CA LEU A 213 -10.88 -1.87 41.09
C LEU A 213 -12.12 -1.00 41.38
N THR A 214 -11.94 0.30 41.65
CA THR A 214 -13.08 1.21 41.84
C THR A 214 -13.80 1.51 40.54
N ALA A 215 -13.09 1.67 39.41
CA ALA A 215 -13.69 1.80 38.09
C ALA A 215 -14.46 0.52 37.68
N ALA A 216 -13.90 -0.66 37.95
CA ALA A 216 -14.56 -1.94 37.70
C ALA A 216 -15.80 -2.13 38.58
N TYR A 217 -15.75 -1.71 39.85
CA TYR A 217 -16.90 -1.75 40.76
C TYR A 217 -18.06 -0.85 40.28
N TRP A 218 -17.77 0.36 39.81
CA TRP A 218 -18.79 1.25 39.25
C TRP A 218 -19.37 0.72 37.93
N LEU A 219 -18.55 0.16 37.05
CA LEU A 219 -19.00 -0.50 35.82
C LEU A 219 -19.85 -1.75 36.08
N PHE A 220 -19.60 -2.47 37.17
CA PHE A 220 -20.36 -3.67 37.52
C PHE A 220 -21.66 -3.33 38.27
N ARG A 221 -21.67 -2.28 39.10
CA ARG A 221 -22.86 -1.83 39.84
C ARG A 221 -23.94 -1.24 38.93
N ASP A 222 -23.57 -0.62 37.81
CA ASP A 222 -24.55 -0.08 36.85
C ASP A 222 -25.27 -1.16 36.02
N ARG A 223 -24.81 -2.42 36.06
CA ARG A 223 -25.46 -3.54 35.37
C ARG A 223 -26.66 -4.15 36.09
N SER A 224 -26.92 -3.81 37.35
CA SER A 224 -27.96 -4.50 38.14
C SER A 224 -29.38 -3.91 38.02
N ASN A 225 -29.63 -2.93 37.15
CA ASN A 225 -30.94 -2.25 37.03
C ASN A 225 -31.45 -2.10 35.58
N ILE A 226 -31.20 -3.07 34.70
CA ILE A 226 -31.80 -3.08 33.36
C ILE A 226 -32.94 -4.12 33.33
N PRO A 227 -34.20 -3.73 33.03
CA PRO A 227 -35.30 -4.69 32.90
C PRO A 227 -34.99 -5.74 31.83
N ASN A 228 -35.39 -6.99 32.07
CA ASN A 228 -35.03 -8.22 31.35
C ASN A 228 -35.45 -8.30 29.86
N ASN A 229 -35.67 -7.17 29.19
CA ASN A 229 -36.14 -7.07 27.82
C ASN A 229 -35.11 -6.37 26.90
N ALA A 230 -33.91 -6.04 27.41
CA ALA A 230 -32.90 -5.27 26.69
C ALA A 230 -31.54 -6.00 26.57
N VAL A 231 -31.54 -7.33 26.54
CA VAL A 231 -30.34 -8.13 26.23
C VAL A 231 -30.53 -8.87 24.92
N SER A 232 -30.62 -8.10 23.83
CA SER A 232 -30.51 -8.59 22.45
C SER A 232 -29.98 -7.51 21.50
N VAL A 233 -28.98 -6.74 21.95
CA VAL A 233 -28.20 -5.83 21.07
C VAL A 233 -26.72 -5.93 21.42
N LEU A 234 -26.19 -7.15 21.48
CA LEU A 234 -24.75 -7.40 21.34
C LEU A 234 -24.53 -7.80 19.88
N ALA A 235 -23.95 -6.87 19.11
CA ALA A 235 -23.32 -7.08 17.81
C ALA A 235 -24.04 -8.08 16.88
N ALA A 236 -25.21 -7.72 16.36
CA ALA A 236 -25.62 -8.29 15.09
C ALA A 236 -24.54 -7.91 14.04
N PRO A 237 -24.02 -8.85 13.23
CA PRO A 237 -23.12 -8.49 12.14
C PRO A 237 -23.83 -7.45 11.28
N THR A 238 -23.18 -6.32 11.04
CA THR A 238 -23.66 -5.34 10.05
C THR A 238 -23.93 -6.09 8.76
N PRO A 239 -25.14 -6.02 8.17
CA PRO A 239 -25.43 -6.75 6.95
C PRO A 239 -24.44 -6.30 5.88
N ASN A 240 -23.54 -7.20 5.49
CA ASN A 240 -22.65 -7.00 4.35
C ASN A 240 -23.53 -7.10 3.11
N ILE A 241 -23.84 -5.97 2.50
CA ILE A 241 -24.60 -5.92 1.27
C ILE A 241 -23.59 -6.05 0.14
N ASN A 242 -23.62 -7.18 -0.56
CA ASN A 242 -23.00 -7.26 -1.87
C ASN A 242 -23.79 -6.37 -2.82
N VAL A 243 -23.11 -5.40 -3.44
CA VAL A 243 -23.76 -4.40 -4.28
C VAL A 243 -24.37 -4.98 -5.55
N LEU A 244 -23.83 -6.09 -6.06
CA LEU A 244 -24.38 -6.77 -7.24
C LEU A 244 -25.76 -7.37 -6.93
N ASP A 245 -25.91 -7.97 -5.74
CA ASP A 245 -27.19 -8.48 -5.25
C ASP A 245 -28.20 -7.35 -4.99
N ALA A 246 -27.71 -6.14 -4.72
CA ALA A 246 -28.51 -4.93 -4.60
C ALA A 246 -28.83 -4.27 -5.96
N GLY A 247 -28.38 -4.85 -7.07
CA GLY A 247 -28.69 -4.39 -8.42
C GLY A 247 -27.76 -3.30 -8.97
N LEU A 248 -26.62 -3.04 -8.34
CA LEU A 248 -25.52 -2.31 -9.00
C LEU A 248 -24.90 -3.21 -10.07
N LYS A 249 -24.26 -2.59 -11.06
CA LYS A 249 -23.53 -3.29 -12.13
C LYS A 249 -22.09 -2.81 -12.21
N SER A 250 -21.18 -3.76 -12.35
CA SER A 250 -19.81 -3.49 -12.76
C SER A 250 -19.66 -3.59 -14.27
N ASP A 251 -18.62 -2.95 -14.80
CA ASP A 251 -18.09 -3.10 -16.16
C ASP A 251 -19.08 -2.71 -17.28
N ASP A 252 -20.09 -1.92 -16.95
CA ASP A 252 -21.07 -1.36 -17.88
C ASP A 252 -21.02 0.18 -17.83
N PRO A 253 -20.31 0.85 -18.77
CA PRO A 253 -20.21 2.31 -18.78
C PRO A 253 -21.52 3.04 -19.09
N HIS A 254 -22.52 2.33 -19.63
CA HIS A 254 -23.84 2.89 -19.92
C HIS A 254 -24.79 2.79 -18.73
N PHE A 255 -24.46 1.97 -17.74
CA PHE A 255 -25.26 1.84 -16.53
C PHE A 255 -24.83 2.86 -15.46
N ASP A 256 -25.76 3.73 -15.06
CA ASP A 256 -25.54 4.64 -13.94
C ASP A 256 -25.84 3.92 -12.61
N ASN A 257 -24.81 3.66 -11.80
CA ASN A 257 -24.98 3.06 -10.48
C ASN A 257 -25.57 4.04 -9.45
N THR A 258 -25.57 5.35 -9.73
CA THR A 258 -25.95 6.38 -8.76
C THR A 258 -27.34 6.17 -8.13
N PRO A 259 -28.43 5.90 -8.88
CA PRO A 259 -29.75 5.70 -8.28
C PRO A 259 -29.77 4.52 -7.30
N LYS A 260 -29.16 3.38 -7.66
CA LYS A 260 -29.10 2.18 -6.82
C LYS A 260 -28.23 2.38 -5.60
N PHE A 261 -27.10 3.06 -5.77
CA PHE A 261 -26.26 3.46 -4.65
C PHE A 261 -27.03 4.37 -3.67
N ASN A 262 -27.77 5.35 -4.17
CA ASN A 262 -28.61 6.24 -3.33
C ASN A 262 -29.72 5.49 -2.59
N GLU A 263 -30.35 4.48 -3.20
CA GLU A 263 -31.32 3.60 -2.52
C GLU A 263 -30.68 2.87 -1.32
N LEU A 264 -29.41 2.45 -1.45
CA LEU A 264 -28.66 1.81 -0.37
C LEU A 264 -28.32 2.79 0.77
N LEU A 265 -28.09 4.06 0.45
CA LEU A 265 -27.82 5.12 1.44
C LEU A 265 -29.06 5.49 2.26
N ASN A 266 -30.26 5.47 1.66
CA ASN A 266 -31.49 5.98 2.28
C ASN A 266 -32.10 5.06 3.35
N ARG A 267 -31.58 3.85 3.54
CA ARG A 267 -32.06 2.95 4.57
C ARG A 267 -31.51 3.43 5.93
N ILE A 268 -32.39 3.69 6.90
CA ILE A 268 -32.03 4.34 8.18
C ILE A 268 -31.63 3.29 9.25
N GLY A 269 -30.74 3.64 10.18
CA GLY A 269 -30.63 3.00 11.50
C GLY A 269 -29.56 1.92 11.72
N GLN A 270 -28.77 1.55 10.72
CA GLN A 270 -27.66 0.58 10.86
C GLN A 270 -26.44 1.04 10.08
N VAL A 271 -25.25 0.90 10.68
CA VAL A 271 -23.97 1.01 9.95
C VAL A 271 -23.98 -0.09 8.89
N ARG A 272 -23.71 0.28 7.63
CA ARG A 272 -23.76 -0.65 6.50
C ARG A 272 -22.36 -0.93 6.03
N THR A 273 -22.08 -2.19 5.76
CA THR A 273 -20.93 -2.56 4.95
C THR A 273 -21.44 -2.82 3.54
N LEU A 274 -21.01 -2.00 2.59
CA LEU A 274 -21.21 -2.23 1.16
C LEU A 274 -19.95 -2.88 0.61
N TYR A 275 -20.10 -4.11 0.16
CA TYR A 275 -19.04 -4.84 -0.50
C TYR A 275 -19.18 -4.69 -2.01
N PHE A 276 -18.13 -4.18 -2.64
CA PHE A 276 -18.01 -3.98 -4.08
C PHE A 276 -17.02 -5.01 -4.65
N PRO A 277 -17.51 -6.14 -5.21
CA PRO A 277 -16.67 -7.09 -5.93
C PRO A 277 -15.85 -6.42 -7.03
N SER A 278 -14.80 -7.10 -7.51
CA SER A 278 -13.99 -6.63 -8.63
C SER A 278 -14.84 -6.22 -9.83
N GLY A 279 -14.46 -5.10 -10.43
CA GLY A 279 -15.08 -4.48 -11.59
C GLY A 279 -15.11 -2.95 -11.50
N ALA A 280 -15.46 -2.31 -12.60
CA ALA A 280 -15.60 -0.86 -12.71
C ALA A 280 -17.06 -0.41 -12.52
N TYR A 281 -17.34 0.37 -11.48
CA TYR A 281 -18.67 0.89 -11.16
C TYR A 281 -18.79 2.33 -11.64
N TYR A 282 -19.58 2.55 -12.69
CA TYR A 282 -19.79 3.86 -13.28
C TYR A 282 -20.89 4.63 -12.54
N PHE A 283 -20.58 5.87 -12.19
CA PHE A 283 -21.53 6.85 -11.65
C PHE A 283 -21.64 7.96 -12.69
N ASN A 284 -22.77 8.06 -13.38
CA ASN A 284 -23.01 9.02 -14.45
C ASN A 284 -23.73 10.28 -13.95
N THR A 285 -24.12 10.28 -12.67
CA THR A 285 -24.64 11.43 -11.94
C THR A 285 -24.07 11.46 -10.52
N ARG A 286 -24.14 12.60 -9.84
CA ARG A 286 -23.59 12.75 -8.49
C ARG A 286 -24.40 11.96 -7.44
N PRO A 287 -23.77 11.09 -6.63
CA PRO A 287 -24.41 10.46 -5.47
C PRO A 287 -24.86 11.45 -4.39
N ASN A 288 -25.87 11.04 -3.63
CA ASN A 288 -26.35 11.79 -2.47
C ASN A 288 -25.28 11.87 -1.37
N VAL A 289 -25.34 12.93 -0.58
CA VAL A 289 -24.48 13.07 0.61
C VAL A 289 -24.81 11.96 1.61
N ILE A 290 -23.78 11.25 2.06
CA ILE A 290 -23.89 10.18 3.03
C ILE A 290 -24.08 10.80 4.42
N THR A 291 -25.24 10.54 5.03
CA THR A 291 -25.66 11.14 6.32
C THR A 291 -25.75 10.12 7.46
N THR A 292 -25.36 8.87 7.20
CA THR A 292 -25.25 7.77 8.17
C THR A 292 -23.87 7.10 8.06
N GLY A 293 -23.42 6.40 9.11
CA GLY A 293 -22.12 5.73 9.09
C GLY A 293 -22.07 4.61 8.04
N LEU A 294 -21.00 4.56 7.27
CA LEU A 294 -20.87 3.66 6.11
C LEU A 294 -19.48 3.02 6.06
N VAL A 295 -19.43 1.75 5.68
CA VAL A 295 -18.20 1.02 5.36
C VAL A 295 -18.30 0.58 3.90
N ILE A 296 -17.29 0.93 3.10
CA ILE A 296 -17.16 0.54 1.69
C ILE A 296 -15.90 -0.31 1.58
N ILE A 297 -16.06 -1.51 1.03
CA ILE A 297 -14.96 -2.48 0.88
C ILE A 297 -14.92 -2.96 -0.56
N GLY A 298 -13.77 -2.80 -1.22
CA GLY A 298 -13.47 -3.43 -2.50
C GLY A 298 -12.54 -4.64 -2.37
N ASP A 299 -12.25 -5.29 -3.50
CA ASP A 299 -11.31 -6.40 -3.60
C ASP A 299 -9.85 -5.92 -3.76
N GLY A 300 -9.65 -4.68 -4.21
CA GLY A 300 -8.32 -4.12 -4.42
C GLY A 300 -8.38 -2.81 -5.20
N VAL A 301 -7.36 -1.95 -5.01
CA VAL A 301 -7.26 -0.66 -5.74
C VAL A 301 -7.23 -0.81 -7.27
N ASN A 302 -6.77 -1.96 -7.77
CA ASN A 302 -6.73 -2.29 -9.20
C ASN A 302 -7.87 -3.24 -9.62
N SER A 303 -8.61 -3.80 -8.66
CA SER A 303 -9.66 -4.78 -8.91
C SER A 303 -11.04 -4.15 -8.86
N THR A 304 -11.28 -3.24 -7.91
CA THR A 304 -12.55 -2.53 -7.71
C THR A 304 -12.33 -1.05 -7.98
N SER A 305 -12.99 -0.52 -9.00
CA SER A 305 -12.84 0.89 -9.41
C SER A 305 -14.17 1.62 -9.41
N PHE A 306 -14.22 2.81 -8.81
CA PHE A 306 -15.35 3.73 -8.94
C PHE A 306 -15.02 4.78 -10.00
N ILE A 307 -15.84 4.85 -11.04
CA ILE A 307 -15.64 5.76 -12.16
C ILE A 307 -16.62 6.91 -12.04
N ARG A 308 -16.12 8.10 -11.71
CA ARG A 308 -16.89 9.34 -11.81
C ARG A 308 -17.00 9.72 -13.29
N ASN A 309 -18.16 9.48 -13.88
CA ASN A 309 -18.46 9.69 -15.29
C ASN A 309 -19.47 10.83 -15.50
N TYR A 310 -19.25 11.94 -14.78
CA TYR A 310 -19.98 13.19 -14.93
C TYR A 310 -19.06 14.35 -14.59
N THR A 311 -19.26 15.51 -15.22
CA THR A 311 -18.59 16.75 -14.81
C THR A 311 -19.28 17.32 -13.58
N ALA A 312 -18.50 17.57 -12.53
CA ALA A 312 -19.02 18.19 -11.32
C ALA A 312 -19.28 19.68 -11.55
N ILE A 313 -20.16 20.28 -10.75
CA ILE A 313 -20.48 21.71 -10.87
C ILE A 313 -19.32 22.57 -10.36
N ASN A 314 -18.66 22.14 -9.29
CA ASN A 314 -17.55 22.86 -8.65
C ASN A 314 -16.75 21.94 -7.72
N TYR A 315 -15.70 22.48 -7.10
CA TYR A 315 -14.82 21.77 -6.17
C TYR A 315 -15.48 21.37 -4.82
N ASP A 316 -16.71 21.80 -4.54
CA ASP A 316 -17.46 21.37 -3.35
C ASP A 316 -18.16 20.01 -3.56
N GLU A 317 -18.27 19.55 -4.80
CA GLU A 317 -18.84 18.24 -5.09
C GLU A 317 -17.77 17.15 -5.05
N ALA A 318 -18.17 15.96 -4.62
CA ALA A 318 -17.32 14.77 -4.68
C ALA A 318 -18.18 13.55 -5.04
N LEU A 319 -17.55 12.53 -5.62
CA LEU A 319 -18.20 11.24 -5.88
C LEU A 319 -18.68 10.61 -4.57
N ILE A 320 -17.80 10.52 -3.59
CA ILE A 320 -18.12 10.08 -2.23
C ILE A 320 -18.09 11.30 -1.32
N HIS A 321 -19.26 11.86 -1.03
CA HIS A 321 -19.42 12.95 -0.08
C HIS A 321 -20.12 12.46 1.18
N THR A 322 -19.49 12.58 2.35
CA THR A 322 -20.08 12.18 3.62
C THR A 322 -20.03 13.27 4.67
N GLN A 323 -21.07 13.30 5.52
CA GLN A 323 -21.15 14.09 6.74
C GLN A 323 -21.10 13.22 8.00
N ARG A 324 -20.83 11.91 7.84
CA ARG A 324 -20.66 10.94 8.92
C ARG A 324 -19.38 10.14 8.76
N THR A 325 -19.00 9.45 9.83
CA THR A 325 -17.89 8.51 9.82
C THR A 325 -18.02 7.52 8.67
N ILE A 326 -16.94 7.39 7.90
CA ILE A 326 -16.86 6.45 6.79
C ILE A 326 -15.56 5.65 6.89
N THR A 327 -15.64 4.37 6.53
CA THR A 327 -14.46 3.56 6.23
C THR A 327 -14.50 3.21 4.75
N ILE A 328 -13.43 3.49 4.02
CA ILE A 328 -13.28 3.05 2.62
C ILE A 328 -11.98 2.27 2.51
N GLU A 329 -12.08 1.05 2.02
CA GLU A 329 -10.95 0.15 1.92
C GLU A 329 -10.85 -0.51 0.54
N ARG A 330 -9.64 -0.51 -0.06
CA ARG A 330 -9.29 -1.28 -1.26
C ARG A 330 -10.11 -0.91 -2.50
N VAL A 331 -10.19 0.39 -2.80
CA VAL A 331 -10.93 0.91 -3.96
C VAL A 331 -10.07 1.90 -4.75
N GLY A 332 -10.07 1.75 -6.08
CA GLY A 332 -9.60 2.78 -7.00
C GLY A 332 -10.73 3.78 -7.30
N ILE A 333 -10.44 5.07 -7.40
CA ILE A 333 -11.42 6.09 -7.80
C ILE A 333 -10.87 6.90 -8.97
N LEU A 334 -11.60 6.91 -10.08
CA LEU A 334 -11.15 7.52 -11.33
C LEU A 334 -12.11 8.60 -11.80
N ALA A 335 -11.58 9.74 -12.25
CA ALA A 335 -12.31 10.65 -13.12
C ALA A 335 -12.28 10.13 -14.56
N ALA A 336 -13.45 9.94 -15.19
CA ALA A 336 -13.54 9.48 -16.57
C ALA A 336 -13.01 10.53 -17.56
N ALA A 337 -12.55 10.10 -18.73
CA ALA A 337 -12.10 11.00 -19.79
C ALA A 337 -13.17 12.05 -20.15
N GLY A 338 -12.77 13.32 -20.28
CA GLY A 338 -13.68 14.43 -20.60
C GLY A 338 -14.47 14.98 -19.41
N THR A 339 -14.27 14.45 -18.20
CA THR A 339 -14.89 14.97 -16.98
C THR A 339 -13.95 15.91 -16.23
N SER A 340 -14.50 16.92 -15.56
CA SER A 340 -13.72 17.90 -14.81
C SER A 340 -14.41 18.28 -13.50
N HIS A 341 -13.73 19.13 -12.72
CA HIS A 341 -14.17 19.67 -11.44
C HIS A 341 -14.35 18.64 -10.31
N GLY A 342 -14.60 19.13 -9.10
CA GLY A 342 -15.02 18.31 -7.96
C GLY A 342 -13.91 17.46 -7.35
N GLY A 343 -14.28 16.44 -6.60
CA GLY A 343 -13.37 15.53 -5.91
C GLY A 343 -13.80 14.07 -6.00
N ALA A 344 -12.92 13.19 -5.53
CA ALA A 344 -13.23 11.78 -5.36
C ALA A 344 -13.90 11.56 -4.00
N ILE A 345 -13.27 12.04 -2.92
CA ILE A 345 -13.75 11.87 -1.55
C ILE A 345 -13.77 13.22 -0.83
N ARG A 346 -14.93 13.56 -0.25
CA ARG A 346 -15.09 14.68 0.66
C ARG A 346 -15.66 14.21 2.00
N LEU A 347 -14.92 14.44 3.08
CA LEU A 347 -15.41 14.31 4.46
C LEU A 347 -15.76 15.70 4.97
N GLN A 348 -17.03 15.93 5.31
CA GLN A 348 -17.52 17.26 5.67
C GLN A 348 -18.07 17.30 7.11
N GLY A 349 -17.55 18.26 7.90
CA GLY A 349 -18.05 18.58 9.24
C GLY A 349 -17.62 17.60 10.33
N GLN A 350 -17.74 18.03 11.60
CA GLN A 350 -17.23 17.29 12.76
C GLN A 350 -17.70 15.83 12.87
N PHE A 351 -18.88 15.47 12.33
CA PHE A 351 -19.42 14.12 12.46
C PHE A 351 -18.78 13.13 11.49
N ALA A 352 -17.95 13.60 10.54
CA ALA A 352 -17.09 12.76 9.72
C ALA A 352 -15.76 12.39 10.42
N SER A 353 -15.62 12.73 11.71
CA SER A 353 -14.50 12.29 12.56
C SER A 353 -14.39 10.77 12.61
N SER A 354 -13.19 10.29 12.93
CA SER A 354 -12.83 8.88 13.05
C SER A 354 -13.03 8.07 11.77
N SER A 355 -13.06 8.76 10.62
CA SER A 355 -13.11 8.10 9.32
C SER A 355 -11.75 7.50 8.95
N GLU A 356 -11.79 6.39 8.24
CA GLU A 356 -10.60 5.64 7.84
C GLU A 356 -10.59 5.41 6.33
N LEU A 357 -9.54 5.89 5.66
CA LEU A 357 -9.33 5.70 4.24
C LEU A 357 -8.08 4.84 4.05
N ARG A 358 -8.27 3.59 3.57
CA ARG A 358 -7.23 2.56 3.56
C ARG A 358 -7.05 1.98 2.17
N SER A 359 -5.82 1.89 1.69
CA SER A 359 -5.50 1.30 0.38
C SER A 359 -6.38 1.89 -0.72
N LEU A 360 -6.15 3.16 -1.04
CA LEU A 360 -6.90 3.89 -2.08
C LEU A 360 -5.95 4.38 -3.18
N TYR A 361 -6.42 4.30 -4.42
CA TYR A 361 -5.75 4.90 -5.57
C TYR A 361 -6.70 5.85 -6.27
N ILE A 362 -6.44 7.15 -6.22
CA ILE A 362 -7.31 8.17 -6.79
C ILE A 362 -6.58 8.85 -7.94
N THR A 363 -7.17 8.79 -9.14
CA THR A 363 -6.54 9.30 -10.35
C THR A 363 -7.55 9.80 -11.39
N GLY A 364 -7.06 10.38 -12.48
CA GLY A 364 -7.86 10.73 -13.65
C GLY A 364 -7.45 9.87 -14.84
N GLN A 365 -8.41 9.46 -15.66
CA GLN A 365 -8.11 8.97 -17.00
C GLN A 365 -7.57 10.13 -17.86
N THR A 366 -6.97 9.83 -19.01
CA THR A 366 -6.50 10.87 -19.94
C THR A 366 -7.63 11.85 -20.27
N GLY A 367 -7.43 13.13 -19.92
CA GLY A 367 -8.43 14.19 -20.11
C GLY A 367 -9.53 14.25 -19.05
N GLY A 368 -9.48 13.41 -18.00
CA GLY A 368 -10.34 13.46 -16.82
C GLY A 368 -9.58 14.01 -15.61
N THR A 369 -10.17 14.93 -14.85
CA THR A 369 -9.50 15.55 -13.70
C THR A 369 -10.42 15.76 -12.51
N PHE A 370 -9.85 15.86 -11.31
CA PHE A 370 -10.49 16.41 -10.12
C PHE A 370 -9.93 17.81 -9.84
N ASP A 371 -10.72 18.68 -9.21
CA ASP A 371 -10.18 19.90 -8.59
C ASP A 371 -9.38 19.56 -7.34
N ILE A 372 -10.02 18.77 -6.46
CA ILE A 372 -9.49 18.36 -5.17
C ILE A 372 -9.87 16.89 -4.93
N PRO A 373 -9.01 15.92 -5.30
CA PRO A 373 -9.30 14.50 -5.18
C PRO A 373 -9.71 14.08 -3.77
N LEU A 374 -9.00 14.56 -2.74
CA LEU A 374 -9.27 14.25 -1.34
C LEU A 374 -9.44 15.52 -0.51
N ARG A 375 -10.61 15.68 0.10
CA ARG A 375 -10.90 16.83 0.96
C ARG A 375 -11.47 16.38 2.31
N LEU A 376 -10.87 16.90 3.38
CA LEU A 376 -11.44 16.84 4.72
C LEU A 376 -11.67 18.29 5.13
N ASP A 377 -12.91 18.70 5.34
CA ASP A 377 -13.21 20.08 5.69
C ASP A 377 -14.30 20.21 6.75
N SER A 378 -14.06 21.10 7.72
CA SER A 378 -15.08 21.53 8.67
C SER A 378 -15.06 23.04 8.90
N ASN A 379 -16.24 23.65 8.86
CA ASN A 379 -16.45 25.06 9.16
C ASN A 379 -16.88 25.30 10.62
N ASP A 380 -16.97 24.26 11.44
CA ASP A 380 -17.33 24.37 12.87
C ASP A 380 -16.08 24.57 13.75
N ASN A 381 -16.27 24.94 15.02
CA ASN A 381 -15.13 25.17 15.94
C ASN A 381 -14.46 23.88 16.44
N ILE A 382 -15.02 22.71 16.11
CA ILE A 382 -14.59 21.40 16.64
C ILE A 382 -13.65 20.71 15.65
N GLY A 383 -13.89 20.88 14.35
CA GLY A 383 -13.09 20.28 13.29
C GLY A 383 -13.37 18.80 13.07
N ILE A 384 -12.74 18.22 12.04
CA ILE A 384 -12.73 16.77 11.81
C ILE A 384 -11.61 16.15 12.64
N ARG A 385 -11.92 15.13 13.43
CA ARG A 385 -10.98 14.59 14.44
C ARG A 385 -10.64 13.13 14.21
N GLY A 386 -9.39 12.77 14.46
CA GLY A 386 -8.96 11.37 14.57
C GLY A 386 -9.13 10.55 13.29
N CYS A 387 -9.08 11.18 12.12
CA CYS A 387 -9.14 10.47 10.84
C CYS A 387 -7.79 9.81 10.52
N ARG A 388 -7.84 8.68 9.82
CA ARG A 388 -6.66 7.93 9.41
C ARG A 388 -6.65 7.72 7.90
N LEU A 389 -5.52 8.04 7.27
CA LEU A 389 -5.23 7.74 5.87
C LEU A 389 -4.06 6.74 5.86
N GLU A 390 -4.25 5.57 5.27
CA GLU A 390 -3.22 4.53 5.25
C GLU A 390 -3.10 3.97 3.82
N ASN A 391 -1.92 4.05 3.21
CA ASN A 391 -1.70 3.64 1.82
C ASN A 391 -2.69 4.32 0.85
N VAL A 392 -2.66 5.64 0.82
CA VAL A 392 -3.53 6.46 -0.05
C VAL A 392 -2.65 7.16 -1.07
N LYS A 393 -2.94 6.94 -2.35
CA LYS A 393 -2.16 7.45 -3.48
C LYS A 393 -3.04 8.37 -4.33
N LEU A 394 -2.58 9.59 -4.54
CA LEU A 394 -3.31 10.63 -5.28
C LEU A 394 -2.53 11.03 -6.52
N PHE A 395 -3.22 11.07 -7.65
CA PHE A 395 -2.73 11.56 -8.93
C PHE A 395 -3.83 12.40 -9.60
N ALA A 396 -3.45 13.31 -10.50
CA ALA A 396 -4.38 14.15 -11.29
C ALA A 396 -5.32 15.03 -10.45
N ALA A 397 -4.88 16.25 -10.21
CA ALA A 397 -5.71 17.34 -9.68
C ALA A 397 -5.58 18.59 -10.59
N THR A 398 -6.36 19.63 -10.33
CA THR A 398 -6.18 20.96 -10.96
C THR A 398 -5.99 22.08 -9.94
N VAL A 399 -6.36 21.86 -8.67
CA VAL A 399 -6.24 22.87 -7.60
C VAL A 399 -5.37 22.36 -6.44
N HIS A 400 -5.84 21.35 -5.70
CA HIS A 400 -5.11 20.71 -4.60
C HIS A 400 -5.09 19.20 -4.80
N LEU A 401 -4.00 18.52 -4.47
CA LEU A 401 -4.01 17.05 -4.41
C LEU A 401 -4.80 16.57 -3.20
N ALA A 402 -4.60 17.23 -2.06
CA ALA A 402 -5.46 17.07 -0.89
C ALA A 402 -5.59 18.39 -0.12
N TRP A 403 -6.77 18.62 0.46
CA TRP A 403 -7.02 19.75 1.34
C TRP A 403 -7.58 19.29 2.68
N PHE A 404 -6.79 19.49 3.73
CA PHE A 404 -7.12 19.18 5.11
C PHE A 404 -7.42 20.48 5.86
N PHE A 405 -8.70 20.85 5.90
CA PHE A 405 -9.20 22.09 6.45
C PHE A 405 -9.86 21.86 7.82
N ASN A 406 -9.33 22.49 8.86
CA ASN A 406 -9.76 22.36 10.25
C ASN A 406 -9.84 20.89 10.71
N VAL A 407 -8.70 20.20 10.60
CA VAL A 407 -8.52 18.81 11.01
C VAL A 407 -7.71 18.73 12.31
N ARG A 408 -8.00 17.75 13.18
CA ARG A 408 -7.26 17.54 14.42
C ARG A 408 -6.93 16.06 14.64
N GLY A 409 -5.66 15.74 14.89
CA GLY A 409 -5.25 14.34 15.08
C GLY A 409 -5.39 13.51 13.80
N LEU A 410 -5.06 14.09 12.64
CA LEU A 410 -5.01 13.37 11.37
C LEU A 410 -3.69 12.61 11.26
N THR A 411 -3.77 11.30 11.01
CA THR A 411 -2.60 10.50 10.69
C THR A 411 -2.69 10.02 9.25
N ALA A 412 -1.71 10.39 8.43
CA ALA A 412 -1.56 9.94 7.07
C ALA A 412 -0.26 9.16 6.94
N THR A 413 -0.32 7.86 6.67
CA THR A 413 0.84 6.98 6.53
C THR A 413 0.85 6.32 5.16
N ASP A 414 2.02 6.27 4.54
CA ASP A 414 2.16 5.82 3.14
C ASP A 414 1.24 6.63 2.19
N PHE A 415 1.13 7.93 2.45
CA PHE A 415 0.26 8.86 1.74
C PHE A 415 1.05 9.55 0.62
N ASP A 416 0.95 9.11 -0.62
CA ASP A 416 1.68 9.77 -1.72
C ASP A 416 0.76 10.66 -2.55
N ALA A 417 1.28 11.82 -2.93
CA ALA A 417 0.57 12.78 -3.74
C ALA A 417 1.48 13.26 -4.88
N TYR A 418 1.12 12.86 -6.09
CA TYR A 418 1.89 13.12 -7.31
C TYR A 418 1.24 14.25 -8.11
N PRO A 419 1.94 15.37 -8.37
CA PRO A 419 1.41 16.41 -9.24
C PRO A 419 1.25 15.88 -10.66
N ALA A 420 0.22 16.34 -11.36
CA ALA A 420 0.09 16.07 -12.79
C ALA A 420 1.08 16.95 -13.57
N GLY A 421 1.68 16.40 -14.62
CA GLY A 421 2.68 17.10 -15.45
C GLY A 421 2.20 18.49 -15.87
N GLY A 422 2.98 19.53 -15.54
CA GLY A 422 2.68 20.93 -15.87
C GLY A 422 1.82 21.69 -14.85
N THR A 423 1.37 21.06 -13.77
CA THR A 423 0.57 21.71 -12.71
C THR A 423 1.33 21.81 -11.39
N LYS A 424 1.08 22.88 -10.60
CA LYS A 424 1.71 23.12 -9.28
C LYS A 424 0.84 22.65 -8.11
N ASN A 425 0.14 21.53 -8.30
CA ASN A 425 -0.79 21.06 -7.28
C ASN A 425 -0.03 20.55 -6.07
N HIS A 426 -0.62 20.74 -4.91
CA HIS A 426 0.04 20.56 -3.62
C HIS A 426 -0.94 20.00 -2.60
N VAL A 427 -0.41 19.63 -1.44
CA VAL A 427 -1.23 19.29 -0.27
C VAL A 427 -1.29 20.49 0.65
N THR A 428 -2.47 20.77 1.19
CA THR A 428 -2.69 21.90 2.11
C THR A 428 -3.24 21.40 3.43
N VAL A 429 -2.59 21.80 4.53
CA VAL A 429 -3.17 21.73 5.88
C VAL A 429 -3.48 23.15 6.33
N GLN A 430 -4.73 23.41 6.68
CA GLN A 430 -5.19 24.76 6.96
C GLN A 430 -6.16 24.79 8.14
N GLY A 431 -5.97 25.72 9.08
CA GLY A 431 -6.99 26.06 10.08
C GLY A 431 -8.05 27.02 9.55
N LEU A 432 -9.20 27.09 10.22
CA LEU A 432 -10.29 28.00 9.86
C LEU A 432 -9.93 29.47 10.14
N ASN A 433 -9.35 29.76 11.31
CA ASN A 433 -8.91 31.08 11.73
C ASN A 433 -7.92 30.96 12.92
N PRO A 434 -7.27 32.04 13.39
CA PRO A 434 -6.27 31.94 14.46
C PRO A 434 -6.74 31.28 15.76
N ALA A 435 -8.05 31.28 16.04
CA ALA A 435 -8.66 30.63 17.20
C ALA A 435 -9.08 29.17 16.93
N VAL A 436 -9.26 28.78 15.66
CA VAL A 436 -9.68 27.45 15.22
C VAL A 436 -8.66 26.91 14.22
N ARG A 437 -7.65 26.23 14.76
CA ARG A 437 -6.48 25.74 14.02
C ARG A 437 -6.65 24.28 13.61
N SER A 438 -5.94 23.89 12.54
CA SER A 438 -5.65 22.47 12.30
C SER A 438 -4.50 22.04 13.21
N GLU A 439 -4.62 20.88 13.85
CA GLU A 439 -3.72 20.49 14.95
C GLU A 439 -3.31 19.02 14.91
N ASN A 440 -2.07 18.73 15.32
CA ASN A 440 -1.56 17.36 15.52
C ASN A 440 -1.74 16.50 14.25
N VAL A 441 -1.25 16.99 13.12
CA VAL A 441 -1.29 16.28 11.84
C VAL A 441 0.04 15.62 11.60
N GLN A 442 0.03 14.32 11.28
CA GLN A 442 1.22 13.54 10.98
C GLN A 442 1.10 12.99 9.56
N ILE A 443 2.08 13.28 8.71
CA ILE A 443 2.13 12.82 7.32
C ILE A 443 3.45 12.07 7.11
N ARG A 444 3.37 10.77 6.85
CA ARG A 444 4.49 9.96 6.36
C ARG A 444 4.23 9.61 4.90
N THR A 445 5.13 10.01 4.04
CA THR A 445 4.98 9.88 2.60
C THR A 445 6.31 9.55 1.93
N SER A 446 6.25 8.78 0.84
CA SER A 446 7.41 8.55 -0.01
C SER A 446 7.52 9.58 -1.12
N HIS A 447 6.40 10.22 -1.48
CA HIS A 447 6.35 11.24 -2.50
C HIS A 447 5.30 12.33 -2.20
N LEU A 448 5.79 13.53 -1.94
CA LEU A 448 5.01 14.76 -1.89
C LEU A 448 5.93 15.92 -2.27
N VAL A 449 5.59 16.70 -3.30
CA VAL A 449 6.46 17.80 -3.75
C VAL A 449 6.37 18.99 -2.79
N THR A 450 5.15 19.49 -2.55
CA THR A 450 4.93 20.70 -1.74
C THR A 450 3.80 20.51 -0.74
N LEU A 451 4.06 20.88 0.52
CA LEU A 451 3.09 20.93 1.61
C LEU A 451 2.93 22.38 2.09
N TYR A 452 1.75 22.95 1.90
CA TYR A 452 1.40 24.25 2.49
C TYR A 452 0.75 24.07 3.85
N VAL A 453 1.17 24.91 4.81
CA VAL A 453 0.67 24.86 6.18
C VAL A 453 0.22 26.25 6.62
N TYR A 454 -1.08 26.39 6.87
CA TYR A 454 -1.69 27.66 7.25
C TYR A 454 -2.40 27.55 8.58
N VAL A 455 -2.21 28.52 9.48
CA VAL A 455 -2.99 28.63 10.72
C VAL A 455 -3.07 27.29 11.48
N SER A 456 -1.93 26.63 11.66
CA SER A 456 -1.86 25.24 12.14
C SER A 456 -0.87 25.04 13.28
N ASN A 457 -1.09 24.01 14.11
CA ASN A 457 -0.20 23.63 15.21
C ASN A 457 0.26 22.17 15.08
N ASN A 458 1.52 21.90 15.43
CA ASN A 458 2.05 20.53 15.58
C ASN A 458 1.86 19.69 14.31
N ILE A 459 2.38 20.19 13.18
CA ILE A 459 2.35 19.46 11.92
C ILE A 459 3.69 18.76 11.75
N SER A 460 3.66 17.46 11.55
CA SER A 460 4.85 16.66 11.33
C SER A 460 4.78 15.99 9.97
N ILE A 461 5.84 16.12 9.20
CA ILE A 461 6.01 15.40 7.95
C ILE A 461 7.33 14.63 7.93
N GLU A 462 7.25 13.36 7.55
CA GLU A 462 8.38 12.49 7.24
C GLU A 462 8.34 12.21 5.73
N SER A 463 9.21 12.89 4.99
CA SER A 463 9.29 12.81 3.53
C SER A 463 10.61 13.41 3.02
N PRO A 464 11.51 12.60 2.44
CA PRO A 464 12.70 13.12 1.79
C PRO A 464 12.33 14.01 0.59
N GLY A 465 12.72 15.28 0.63
CA GLY A 465 12.58 16.20 -0.51
C GLY A 465 11.26 16.97 -0.61
N THR A 466 10.32 16.82 0.33
CA THR A 466 9.14 17.69 0.37
C THR A 466 9.50 19.11 0.81
N GLU A 467 9.09 20.09 0.00
CA GLU A 467 9.12 21.50 0.38
C GLU A 467 7.94 21.81 1.30
N VAL A 468 8.21 22.25 2.52
CA VAL A 468 7.18 22.61 3.51
C VAL A 468 7.14 24.13 3.65
N LEU A 469 5.97 24.71 3.38
CA LEU A 469 5.76 26.16 3.33
C LEU A 469 4.74 26.59 4.40
N PRO A 470 5.19 26.83 5.64
CA PRO A 470 4.32 27.31 6.72
C PRO A 470 4.09 28.84 6.65
N ASP A 471 2.90 29.28 7.06
CA ASP A 471 2.63 30.70 7.30
C ASP A 471 3.13 31.17 8.67
N ARG A 472 3.17 32.50 8.87
CA ARG A 472 3.61 33.12 10.13
C ARG A 472 2.74 32.78 11.35
N LEU A 473 1.53 32.29 11.11
CA LEU A 473 0.61 31.94 12.18
C LEU A 473 0.79 30.49 12.64
N SER A 474 1.43 29.64 11.84
CA SER A 474 1.64 28.23 12.13
C SER A 474 2.80 27.99 13.09
N LYS A 475 2.67 26.98 13.96
CA LYS A 475 3.65 26.70 15.03
C LYS A 475 3.90 25.19 15.16
N GLY A 476 5.10 24.82 15.62
CA GLY A 476 5.45 23.42 15.88
C GLY A 476 5.51 22.56 14.63
N ILE A 477 6.01 23.13 13.52
CA ILE A 477 6.13 22.43 12.25
C ILE A 477 7.44 21.66 12.22
N THR A 478 7.39 20.37 11.94
CA THR A 478 8.56 19.49 11.86
C THR A 478 8.61 18.80 10.51
N SER A 479 9.79 18.78 9.89
CA SER A 479 10.05 18.05 8.64
C SER A 479 11.28 17.16 8.83
N ASN A 480 11.09 15.85 8.63
CA ASN A 480 12.12 14.82 8.83
C ASN A 480 12.82 14.94 10.20
N GLY A 481 12.02 15.15 11.26
CA GLY A 481 12.50 15.31 12.64
C GLY A 481 13.12 16.67 12.97
N LYS A 482 13.23 17.60 12.00
CA LYS A 482 13.76 18.95 12.22
C LYS A 482 12.63 19.97 12.34
N THR A 483 12.67 20.80 13.37
CA THR A 483 11.73 21.92 13.53
C THR A 483 12.01 23.00 12.49
N LEU A 484 10.98 23.45 11.79
CA LEU A 484 11.02 24.59 10.89
C LEU A 484 10.70 25.86 11.70
N GLN A 485 11.51 26.91 11.53
CA GLN A 485 11.36 28.20 12.22
C GLN A 485 10.47 29.16 11.44
#